data_AF-A0A9D1YAN5-F1
#
_entry.id   AF-A0A9D1YAN5-F1
#
_cell.length_a   1.000
_cell.length_b   1.000
_cell.length_c   1.000
_cell.angle_alpha   90.00
_cell.angle_beta   90.00
_cell.angle_gamma   90.00
#
_symmetry.space_group_name_H-M   'P 1'
#
loop_
_entity.id
_entity.type
_entity.pdbx_description
1 polymer ?
#
loop_
_entity_poly.entity_id
_entity_poly.type
_entity_poly.pdbx_seq_one_letter_code
_entity_poly.pdbx_strand_id
1 'polypeptide(L)' 'MIMHSNDFEAAFSNFLDRHEYDEAENYLFSMVRLAFAAGWKAAGGAPPQQERIFELLPNCSKQTAPTE' A
#
# COMPACT_ATOMS: atom_id res chain seq x y z
N MET A 1 32.37 -15.70 30.17
CA MET A 1 31.23 -15.75 29.25
C MET A 1 31.47 -14.65 28.23
N ILE A 2 31.94 -15.00 27.03
CA ILE A 2 32.20 -13.99 25.99
C ILE A 2 30.84 -13.59 25.44
N MET A 3 30.33 -12.44 25.86
CA MET A 3 29.25 -11.76 25.18
C MET A 3 29.84 -11.27 23.86
N HIS A 4 29.65 -12.02 22.79
CA HIS A 4 29.77 -11.47 21.45
C HIS A 4 28.65 -10.44 21.33
N SER A 5 28.96 -9.19 21.68
CA SER A 5 28.17 -8.07 21.21
C SER A 5 28.22 -8.18 19.69
N ASN A 6 27.18 -8.76 19.09
CA ASN A 6 27.06 -8.83 17.64
C ASN A 6 26.79 -7.40 17.20
N ASP A 7 27.83 -6.58 17.12
CA ASP A 7 27.74 -5.18 16.74
C ASP A 7 27.03 -5.04 15.38
N PHE A 8 27.14 -6.07 14.54
CA PHE A 8 26.34 -6.25 13.33
C PHE A 8 24.83 -6.31 13.61
N GLU A 9 24.36 -7.19 14.50
CA GLU A 9 22.94 -7.33 14.85
C GLU A 9 22.41 -6.07 15.53
N ALA A 10 23.23 -5.41 16.36
CA ALA A 10 22.86 -4.14 16.99
C ALA A 10 22.74 -3.01 15.96
N ALA A 11 23.69 -2.90 15.03
CA ALA A 11 23.64 -1.91 13.95
C ALA A 11 22.48 -2.20 12.97
N PHE A 12 22.19 -3.47 12.71
CA PHE A 12 21.06 -3.88 11.88
C PHE A 12 19.73 -3.58 12.55
N SER A 13 19.55 -3.93 13.83
CA SER A 13 18.36 -3.56 14.60
C SER A 13 18.12 -2.05 14.60
N ASN A 14 19.18 -1.26 14.83
CA ASN A 14 19.09 0.20 14.80
C ASN A 14 18.85 0.78 13.38
N PHE A 15 19.08 -0.02 12.34
CA PHE A 15 18.70 0.35 10.98
C PHE A 15 17.22 0.04 10.70
N LEU A 16 16.69 -1.08 11.21
CA LEU A 16 15.27 -1.43 11.11
C LEU A 16 14.36 -0.38 11.77
N ASP A 17 14.79 0.22 12.88
CA ASP A 17 14.02 1.24 13.60
C ASP A 17 13.95 2.61 12.87
N ARG A 18 14.61 2.76 11.72
CA ARG A 18 14.62 4.02 10.96
C ARG A 18 13.44 4.10 10.00
N HIS A 19 12.91 5.31 9.85
CA HIS A 19 11.84 5.59 8.88
C HIS A 19 12.21 5.27 7.42
N GLU A 20 13.49 5.33 7.08
CA GLU A 20 13.99 4.95 5.75
C GLU A 20 13.75 3.45 5.46
N TYR A 21 13.75 2.61 6.50
CA TYR A 21 13.45 1.20 6.35
C TYR A 21 11.95 0.95 6.17
N ASP A 22 11.08 1.69 6.87
CA ASP A 22 9.63 1.62 6.65
C ASP A 22 9.27 1.86 5.17
N GLU A 23 9.94 2.83 4.53
CA GLU A 23 9.74 3.14 3.12
C GLU A 23 10.25 2.02 2.21
N ALA A 24 11.45 1.49 2.49
CA ALA A 24 12.03 0.37 1.76
C ALA A 24 11.16 -0.90 1.87
N GLU A 25 10.63 -1.20 3.05
CA GLU A 25 9.69 -2.31 3.26
C GLU A 25 8.40 -2.12 2.47
N ASN A 26 7.85 -0.91 2.45
CA ASN A 26 6.65 -0.60 1.67
C ASN A 26 6.88 -0.79 0.15
N TYR A 27 8.04 -0.38 -0.37
CA TYR A 27 8.41 -0.64 -1.76
C TYR A 27 8.54 -2.14 -2.03
N LEU A 28 9.21 -2.89 -1.15
CA LEU A 28 9.37 -4.33 -1.30
C LEU A 28 8.01 -5.04 -1.30
N PHE A 29 7.13 -4.68 -0.38
CA PHE A 29 5.76 -5.21 -0.32
C PHE A 29 4.98 -4.89 -1.61
N SER A 30 5.06 -3.64 -2.07
CA SER A 30 4.41 -3.20 -3.31
C SER A 30 4.90 -3.99 -4.53
N MET A 31 6.22 -4.21 -4.64
CA MET A 31 6.80 -5.01 -5.72
C MET A 31 6.28 -6.46 -5.69
N VAL A 32 6.29 -7.10 -4.53
CA VAL A 32 5.79 -8.49 -4.38
C VAL A 32 4.31 -8.57 -4.73
N ARG A 33 3.50 -7.62 -4.25
CA ARG A 33 2.07 -7.55 -4.56
C ARG A 33 1.81 -7.38 -6.07
N LEU A 34 2.58 -6.53 -6.74
CA LEU A 34 2.48 -6.32 -8.18
C LEU A 34 2.88 -7.58 -8.97
N ALA A 35 3.98 -8.23 -8.58
CA ALA A 35 4.43 -9.47 -9.20
C ALA A 35 3.38 -10.59 -9.04
N PHE A 36 2.80 -10.72 -7.85
CA PHE A 36 1.72 -11.67 -7.59
C PHE A 36 0.48 -11.35 -8.43
N ALA A 37 0.04 -10.09 -8.48
CA ALA A 37 -1.10 -9.67 -9.29
C ALA A 37 -0.88 -9.96 -10.79
N ALA A 38 0.35 -9.79 -11.28
CA ALA A 38 0.72 -10.15 -12.65
C ALA A 38 0.62 -11.66 -12.88
N GLY A 39 1.15 -12.47 -11.96
CA GLY A 39 1.03 -13.94 -12.01
C GLY A 39 -0.42 -14.42 -11.94
N TRP A 40 -1.23 -13.83 -11.06
CA TRP A 40 -2.65 -14.11 -10.93
C TRP A 40 -3.42 -13.83 -12.23
N LYS A 41 -3.14 -12.67 -12.86
CA LYS A 41 -3.71 -12.33 -14.17
C LYS A 41 -3.25 -13.31 -15.25
N ALA A 42 -1.98 -13.71 -15.25
CA ALA A 42 -1.45 -14.69 -16.21
C ALA A 42 -2.09 -16.08 -16.06
N ALA A 43 -2.48 -16.47 -14.85
CA ALA A 43 -3.22 -17.71 -14.57
C ALA A 43 -4.71 -17.64 -14.96
N GLY A 44 -5.19 -16.51 -15.50
CA GLY A 44 -6.60 -16.31 -15.87
C GLY A 44 -7.49 -15.77 -14.74
N GLY A 45 -6.89 -15.38 -13.60
CA GLY A 45 -7.61 -14.73 -12.50
C GLY A 45 -8.05 -13.31 -12.85
N ALA A 46 -9.24 -12.92 -12.37
CA ALA A 46 -9.71 -11.55 -12.52
C ALA A 46 -8.80 -10.56 -11.77
N PRO A 47 -8.52 -9.37 -12.32
CA PRO A 47 -7.71 -8.37 -11.62
C PRO A 47 -8.36 -7.98 -10.29
N PRO A 48 -7.55 -7.66 -9.25
CA PRO A 48 -8.10 -7.16 -8.00
C PRO A 48 -8.94 -5.92 -8.30
N GLN A 49 -10.21 -5.95 -7.88
CA GLN A 49 -11.13 -4.84 -8.07
C GLN A 49 -10.54 -3.62 -7.34
N GLN A 50 -10.25 -2.54 -8.07
CA GLN A 50 -9.99 -1.24 -7.45
C GLN A 50 -11.31 -0.79 -6.83
N GLU A 51 -11.53 -1.14 -5.57
CA GLU A 51 -12.67 -0.62 -4.81
C GLU A 51 -12.55 0.91 -4.78
N ARG A 52 -13.49 1.59 -5.45
CA ARG A 52 -13.64 3.03 -5.30
C ARG A 52 -14.04 3.29 -3.85
N ILE A 53 -13.06 3.69 -3.04
CA ILE A 53 -13.18 3.89 -1.59
C ILE A 53 -14.22 4.99 -1.27
N PHE A 54 -14.52 5.85 -2.24
CA PHE A 54 -15.57 6.84 -2.14
C PHE A 54 -16.16 7.12 -3.53
N GLU A 55 -17.46 7.34 -3.57
CA GLU A 55 -18.18 7.86 -4.74
C GLU A 55 -18.66 9.27 -4.42
N LEU A 56 -18.25 10.25 -5.22
CA LEU A 56 -18.71 11.63 -5.07
C LEU A 56 -20.17 11.69 -5.53
N LEU A 57 -21.09 11.97 -4.61
CA LEU A 57 -22.48 12.19 -4.95
C LEU A 57 -22.61 13.46 -5.82
N PRO A 58 -23.43 13.43 -6.90
CA PRO A 58 -23.66 14.60 -7.73
C PRO A 58 -24.24 15.74 -6.88
N ASN A 59 -23.69 16.94 -7.05
CA ASN A 59 -24.12 18.12 -6.31
C ASN A 59 -25.56 18.45 -6.72
N CYS A 60 -26.54 18.15 -5.86
CA CYS A 60 -27.94 18.52 -6.07
C CYS A 60 -28.09 20.02 -5.78
N SER A 61 -27.56 20.87 -6.66
CA SER A 61 -27.93 22.28 -6.70
C SER A 61 -29.36 22.36 -7.22
N LYS A 62 -30.27 22.34 -6.26
CA LYS A 62 -31.72 22.55 -6.34
C LYS A 62 -32.17 23.17 -7.65
N GLN A 63 -32.90 22.34 -8.40
CA GLN A 63 -33.93 22.77 -9.33
C GLN A 63 -34.84 23.79 -8.63
N THR A 64 -34.73 25.06 -9.02
CA THR A 64 -35.80 26.04 -8.79
C THR A 64 -36.32 26.46 -10.15
N ALA A 65 -37.30 25.70 -10.63
CA ALA A 65 -38.36 26.28 -11.44
C ALA A 65 -39.62 26.29 -10.56
N PRO A 66 -40.27 27.44 -10.45
CA PRO A 66 -41.72 27.45 -10.49
C PRO A 66 -42.18 28.25 -11.71
N THR A 67 -42.96 27.55 -12.53
CA THR A 67 -44.11 27.98 -13.33
C THR A 67 -44.58 29.42 -13.11
N GLU A 68 -44.55 30.23 -14.17
CA GLU A 68 -45.67 31.08 -14.62
C GLU A 68 -45.61 31.22 -16.15
#